data_AF-A0A059A3K1-F1
#
_entry.id   AF-A0A059A3K1-F1
#
_cell.length_a   1.000
_cell.length_b   1.000
_cell.length_c   1.000
_cell.angle_alpha   90.00
_cell.angle_beta   90.00
_cell.angle_gamma   90.00
#
_symmetry.space_group_name_H-M   'P 1'
#
loop_
_entity.id
_entity.type
_entity.pdbx_description
1 polymer ?
#
loop_
_entity_poly.entity_id
_entity_poly.type
_entity_poly.pdbx_seq_one_letter_code
_entity_poly.pdbx_strand_id
1 'polypeptide(L)'
;KASASERAMVIGLGGLNLFGVIILGTMLKDYTTLPSGFIKFVADIFPLLQIYAGSFFAIPVIRWLLLRKRNGEIERRNQTRLKFAQALELPDISLRRKLLSAREMAQRTFIGQDRIVYSTDKDFIEQDYDARDWERRFRENEKSE
;
A
#
# COMPACT_ATOMS: atom_id res chain seq x y z
N LYS A 1 -20.21 -11.46 4.44
CA LYS A 1 -20.54 -10.22 5.20
C LYS A 1 -21.64 -10.59 6.18
N ALA A 2 -21.57 -10.17 7.44
CA ALA A 2 -22.69 -10.38 8.38
C ALA A 2 -23.96 -9.68 7.85
N SER A 3 -25.09 -10.38 7.94
CA SER A 3 -26.43 -9.88 7.65
C SER A 3 -26.83 -8.76 8.61
N ALA A 4 -27.88 -8.01 8.26
CA ALA A 4 -28.35 -6.89 9.09
C ALA A 4 -28.83 -7.37 10.47
N SER A 5 -29.50 -8.51 10.54
CA SER A 5 -29.98 -9.13 11.78
C SER A 5 -28.82 -9.57 12.68
N GLU A 6 -27.79 -10.22 12.13
CA GLU A 6 -26.60 -10.61 12.89
C GLU A 6 -25.88 -9.39 13.48
N ARG A 7 -25.78 -8.28 12.72
CA ARG A 7 -25.18 -7.04 13.23
C ARG A 7 -26.00 -6.43 14.36
N ALA A 8 -27.32 -6.35 14.18
CA ALA A 8 -28.21 -5.84 15.20
C ALA A 8 -28.13 -6.68 16.48
N MET A 9 -28.07 -8.01 16.34
CA MET A 9 -27.93 -8.94 17.47
C MET A 9 -26.60 -8.75 18.19
N VAL A 10 -25.48 -8.64 17.47
CA VAL A 10 -24.15 -8.42 18.06
C VAL A 10 -24.08 -7.08 18.79
N ILE A 11 -24.66 -6.02 18.21
CA ILE A 11 -24.73 -4.69 18.84
C ILE A 11 -25.61 -4.75 20.09
N GLY A 12 -26.79 -5.40 20.01
CA GLY A 12 -27.71 -5.56 21.14
C GLY A 12 -27.08 -6.35 22.28
N LEU A 13 -26.47 -7.50 21.98
CA LEU A 13 -25.80 -8.34 22.97
C LEU A 13 -24.60 -7.64 23.60
N GLY A 14 -23.77 -6.96 22.80
CA GLY A 14 -22.67 -6.14 23.29
C GLY A 14 -23.16 -5.00 24.19
N GLY A 15 -24.25 -4.33 23.80
CA GLY A 15 -24.85 -3.24 24.57
C GLY A 15 -25.36 -3.73 25.93
N LEU A 16 -26.04 -4.87 25.97
CA LEU A 16 -26.46 -5.52 27.21
C LEU A 16 -25.25 -5.91 28.09
N ASN A 17 -24.18 -6.44 27.50
CA ASN A 17 -22.96 -6.79 28.23
C ASN A 17 -22.30 -5.55 28.87
N LEU A 18 -22.15 -4.46 28.10
CA LEU A 18 -21.57 -3.22 28.60
C LEU A 18 -22.45 -2.58 29.70
N PHE A 19 -23.76 -2.58 29.52
CA PHE A 19 -24.71 -2.08 30.52
C PHE A 19 -24.65 -2.88 31.82
N GLY A 20 -24.58 -4.21 31.71
CA GLY A 20 -24.40 -5.10 32.86
C GLY A 20 -23.12 -4.80 33.64
N VAL A 21 -22.00 -4.56 32.96
CA VAL A 21 -20.74 -4.17 33.60
C VAL A 21 -20.84 -2.81 34.30
N ILE A 22 -21.59 -1.85 33.75
CA ILE A 22 -21.80 -0.53 34.38
C ILE A 22 -22.60 -0.68 35.68
N ILE A 23 -23.75 -1.37 35.63
CA ILE A 23 -24.58 -1.61 36.82
C ILE A 23 -23.81 -2.41 37.88
N LEU A 24 -23.11 -3.46 37.46
CA LEU A 24 -22.30 -4.25 38.37
C LEU A 24 -21.24 -3.38 39.05
N GLY A 25 -20.63 -2.46 38.29
CA GLY A 25 -19.67 -1.50 38.83
C GLY A 25 -20.26 -0.53 39.85
N THR A 26 -21.51 -0.07 39.68
CA THR A 26 -22.17 0.78 40.69
C THR A 26 -22.50 -0.05 41.94
N MET A 27 -23.02 -1.27 41.78
CA MET A 27 -23.32 -2.18 42.89
C MET A 27 -22.08 -2.54 43.72
N LEU A 28 -20.93 -2.78 43.07
CA LEU A 28 -19.68 -3.08 43.78
C LEU A 28 -19.11 -1.87 44.53
N LYS A 29 -19.36 -0.64 44.05
CA LYS A 29 -18.89 0.59 44.70
C LYS A 29 -19.70 0.96 45.94
N ASP A 30 -20.99 0.64 45.94
CA ASP A 30 -21.89 0.96 47.06
C ASP A 30 -21.71 0.02 48.26
N TYR A 31 -20.87 -1.01 48.13
CA TYR A 31 -20.58 -1.94 49.22
C TYR A 31 -19.57 -1.31 50.21
N THR A 32 -20.06 -0.91 51.37
CA THR A 32 -19.30 -0.17 52.41
C THR A 32 -18.46 -1.04 53.34
N THR A 33 -18.57 -2.37 53.25
CA THR A 33 -17.78 -3.32 54.04
C THR A 33 -16.79 -4.08 53.16
N LEU A 34 -15.75 -4.67 53.77
CA LEU A 34 -14.80 -5.51 53.03
C LEU A 34 -15.56 -6.64 52.32
N PRO A 35 -15.47 -6.73 50.97
CA PRO A 35 -16.11 -7.81 50.22
C PRO A 35 -15.66 -9.17 50.75
N SER A 36 -16.61 -10.02 51.14
CA SER A 36 -16.34 -11.37 51.63
C SER A 36 -17.08 -12.41 50.79
N GLY A 37 -16.52 -13.62 50.70
CA GLY A 37 -17.09 -14.73 49.94
C GLY A 37 -17.23 -14.41 48.43
N PHE A 38 -18.43 -14.65 47.88
CA PHE A 38 -18.72 -14.51 46.46
C PHE A 38 -18.53 -13.09 45.92
N ILE A 39 -18.83 -12.06 46.73
CA ILE A 39 -18.70 -10.65 46.31
C ILE A 39 -17.24 -10.31 46.06
N LYS A 40 -16.32 -10.84 46.87
CA LYS A 40 -14.88 -10.69 46.65
C LYS A 40 -14.44 -11.31 45.32
N PHE A 41 -14.91 -12.51 45.01
CA PHE A 41 -14.61 -13.16 43.73
C PHE A 41 -15.09 -12.33 42.53
N VAL A 42 -16.31 -11.79 42.61
CA VAL A 42 -16.85 -10.91 41.56
C VAL A 42 -16.01 -9.64 41.44
N ALA A 43 -15.61 -9.03 42.56
CA ALA A 43 -14.73 -7.86 42.55
C ALA A 43 -13.34 -8.15 41.96
N ASP A 44 -12.78 -9.33 42.25
CA ASP A 44 -11.47 -9.75 41.74
C ASP A 44 -11.49 -9.95 40.20
N ILE A 45 -12.58 -10.50 39.65
CA ILE A 45 -12.72 -10.72 38.18
C ILE A 45 -13.26 -9.48 37.44
N PHE A 46 -13.88 -8.54 38.16
CA PHE A 46 -14.55 -7.38 37.56
C PHE A 46 -13.66 -6.56 36.59
N PRO A 47 -12.37 -6.27 36.90
CA PRO A 47 -11.50 -5.57 35.96
C PRO A 47 -11.34 -6.30 34.62
N LEU A 48 -11.31 -7.63 34.63
CA LEU A 48 -11.24 -8.44 33.41
C LEU A 48 -12.52 -8.31 32.58
N LEU A 49 -13.69 -8.31 33.24
CA LEU A 49 -14.98 -8.08 32.57
C LEU A 49 -15.06 -6.69 31.95
N GLN A 50 -14.54 -5.66 32.64
CA GLN A 50 -14.47 -4.29 32.10
C GLN A 50 -13.59 -4.21 30.84
N ILE A 51 -12.40 -4.81 30.89
CA ILE A 51 -11.49 -4.86 29.74
C ILE A 51 -12.16 -5.58 28.58
N TYR A 52 -12.83 -6.71 28.84
CA TYR A 52 -13.54 -7.46 27.81
C TYR A 52 -14.67 -6.65 27.17
N ALA A 53 -15.59 -6.10 27.98
CA ALA A 53 -16.73 -5.32 27.50
C ALA A 53 -16.27 -4.07 26.72
N GLY A 54 -15.24 -3.38 27.21
CA GLY A 54 -14.65 -2.23 26.52
C GLY A 54 -13.98 -2.62 25.19
N SER A 55 -13.17 -3.69 25.20
CA SER A 55 -12.42 -4.14 24.03
C SER A 55 -13.33 -4.62 22.90
N PHE A 56 -14.47 -5.24 23.24
CA PHE A 56 -15.48 -5.69 22.28
C PHE A 56 -15.93 -4.57 21.32
N PHE A 57 -16.01 -3.33 21.81
CA PHE A 57 -16.35 -2.16 20.98
C PHE A 57 -15.12 -1.40 20.50
N ALA A 58 -14.10 -1.24 21.36
CA ALA A 58 -12.92 -0.45 21.03
C ALA A 58 -12.16 -1.03 19.84
N ILE A 59 -11.95 -2.36 19.80
CA ILE A 59 -11.17 -3.00 18.73
C ILE A 59 -11.84 -2.81 17.35
N PRO A 60 -13.15 -3.12 17.16
CA PRO A 60 -13.82 -2.86 15.89
C PRO A 60 -13.81 -1.38 15.47
N VAL A 61 -14.03 -0.46 16.41
CA VAL A 61 -14.06 0.99 16.12
C VAL A 61 -12.68 1.48 15.66
N ILE A 62 -11.63 1.16 16.41
CA ILE A 62 -10.26 1.54 16.05
C ILE A 62 -9.89 0.95 14.69
N ARG A 63 -10.17 -0.34 14.49
CA ARG A 63 -9.93 -1.01 13.20
C ARG A 63 -10.67 -0.32 12.06
N TRP A 64 -11.94 0.01 12.26
CA TRP A 64 -12.75 0.69 11.25
C TRP A 64 -12.19 2.08 10.91
N LEU A 65 -11.75 2.86 11.90
CA LEU A 65 -11.12 4.17 11.69
C LEU A 65 -9.83 4.06 10.86
N LEU A 66 -8.95 3.12 11.22
CA LEU A 66 -7.69 2.89 10.50
C LEU A 66 -7.92 2.44 9.06
N LEU A 67 -8.86 1.50 8.85
CA LEU A 67 -9.22 1.02 7.52
C LEU A 67 -9.87 2.11 6.68
N ARG A 68 -10.73 2.94 7.26
CA ARG A 68 -11.37 4.06 6.55
C ARG A 68 -10.32 5.06 6.03
N LYS A 69 -9.31 5.39 6.85
CA LYS A 69 -8.20 6.27 6.42
C LYS A 69 -7.41 5.66 5.26
N ARG A 70 -6.94 4.41 5.43
CA ARG A 70 -6.18 3.69 4.40
C ARG A 70 -6.94 3.54 3.09
N ASN A 71 -8.22 3.19 3.16
CA ASN A 71 -9.07 3.07 1.97
C ASN A 71 -9.25 4.42 1.26
N GLY A 72 -9.32 5.53 2.00
CA GLY A 72 -9.35 6.87 1.42
C GLY A 72 -8.07 7.23 0.66
N GLU A 73 -6.90 6.83 1.17
CA GLU A 73 -5.62 7.02 0.49
C GLU A 73 -5.52 6.17 -0.78
N ILE A 74 -5.96 4.91 -0.71
CA ILE A 74 -6.02 4.01 -1.87
C ILE A 74 -6.96 4.57 -2.94
N GLU A 75 -8.14 5.04 -2.53
CA GLU A 75 -9.14 5.61 -3.43
C GLU A 75 -8.60 6.83 -4.19
N ARG A 76 -7.91 7.75 -3.50
CA ARG A 76 -7.24 8.89 -4.15
C ARG A 76 -6.25 8.45 -5.22
N ARG A 77 -5.42 7.45 -4.92
CA ARG A 77 -4.45 6.91 -5.88
C ARG A 77 -5.13 6.23 -7.06
N ASN A 78 -6.21 5.49 -6.82
CA ASN A 78 -6.99 4.82 -7.86
C ASN A 78 -7.66 5.84 -8.79
N GLN A 79 -8.22 6.92 -8.25
CA GLN A 79 -8.78 8.00 -9.06
C GLN A 79 -7.74 8.66 -9.95
N THR A 80 -6.54 8.92 -9.43
CA THR A 80 -5.43 9.44 -10.25
C THR A 80 -5.05 8.47 -11.36
N ARG A 81 -4.93 7.17 -11.06
CA ARG A 81 -4.66 6.13 -12.07
C ARG A 81 -5.77 6.03 -13.12
N LEU A 82 -7.02 6.15 -12.71
CA LEU A 82 -8.18 6.14 -13.61
C LEU A 82 -8.15 7.34 -14.55
N LYS A 83 -7.84 8.55 -14.05
CA LYS A 83 -7.67 9.75 -14.88
C LYS A 83 -6.56 9.57 -15.91
N PHE A 84 -5.42 9.00 -15.51
CA PHE A 84 -4.33 8.70 -16.44
C PHE A 84 -4.72 7.65 -17.47
N ALA A 85 -5.44 6.59 -17.07
CA ALA A 85 -5.94 5.58 -18.00
C ALA A 85 -6.91 6.19 -19.04
N GLN A 86 -7.84 7.04 -18.60
CA GLN A 86 -8.75 7.76 -19.51
C GLN A 86 -8.00 8.70 -20.47
N ALA A 87 -6.99 9.41 -19.98
CA ALA A 87 -6.14 10.26 -20.83
C ALA A 87 -5.33 9.46 -21.88
N LEU A 88 -5.06 8.18 -21.62
CA LEU A 88 -4.40 7.27 -22.57
C LEU A 88 -5.36 6.67 -23.60
N GLU A 89 -6.66 6.58 -23.32
CA GLU A 89 -7.67 6.09 -24.28
C GLU A 89 -7.89 7.08 -25.43
N LEU A 90 -7.83 8.38 -25.15
CA LEU A 90 -7.92 9.47 -26.13
C LEU A 90 -6.67 10.37 -26.05
N PRO A 91 -5.50 9.88 -26.50
CA PRO A 91 -4.25 10.58 -26.32
C PRO A 91 -4.16 11.80 -27.24
N ASP A 92 -3.77 12.95 -26.67
CA ASP A 92 -3.39 14.12 -27.44
C ASP A 92 -2.22 13.79 -28.40
N ILE A 93 -2.09 14.55 -29.49
CA ILE A 93 -1.09 14.35 -30.54
C ILE A 93 0.33 14.32 -29.96
N SER A 94 0.59 15.18 -28.97
CA SER A 94 1.87 15.25 -28.25
C SER A 94 2.17 13.96 -27.47
N LEU A 95 1.17 13.45 -26.74
CA LEU A 95 1.26 12.24 -25.93
C LEU A 95 1.40 10.99 -26.79
N ARG A 96 0.61 10.90 -27.88
CA ARG A 96 0.69 9.81 -28.85
C ARG A 96 2.09 9.72 -29.47
N ARG A 97 2.68 10.86 -29.85
CA ARG A 97 4.05 10.92 -30.38
C ARG A 97 5.07 10.42 -29.36
N LYS A 98 4.96 10.84 -28.10
CA LYS A 98 5.84 10.40 -27.01
C LYS A 98 5.72 8.90 -26.75
N LEU A 99 4.51 8.34 -26.77
CA LEU A 99 4.27 6.90 -26.61
C LEU A 99 4.84 6.08 -27.77
N LEU A 100 4.69 6.54 -29.01
CA LEU A 100 5.29 5.88 -30.18
C LEU A 100 6.81 5.90 -30.13
N SER A 101 7.41 7.06 -29.81
CA SER A 101 8.86 7.19 -29.64
C SER A 101 9.39 6.30 -28.50
N ALA A 102 8.70 6.25 -27.37
CA ALA A 102 9.05 5.36 -26.26
C ALA A 102 8.93 3.88 -26.65
N ARG A 103 7.91 3.51 -27.45
CA ARG A 103 7.74 2.15 -27.96
C ARG A 103 8.89 1.75 -28.90
N GLU A 104 9.28 2.63 -29.82
CA GLU A 104 10.42 2.40 -30.73
C GLU A 104 11.72 2.22 -29.93
N MET A 105 11.95 3.10 -28.95
CA MET A 105 13.12 3.06 -28.07
C MET A 105 13.13 1.84 -27.13
N ALA A 106 11.95 1.32 -26.75
CA ALA A 106 11.81 0.08 -25.99
C ALA A 106 12.01 -1.17 -26.87
N GLN A 107 11.68 -1.11 -28.17
CA GLN A 107 11.80 -2.24 -29.09
C GLN A 107 13.23 -2.45 -29.60
N ARG A 108 14.06 -1.41 -29.63
CA ARG A 108 15.50 -1.47 -29.90
C ARG A 108 16.18 -0.36 -29.10
N THR A 109 17.26 -0.63 -28.37
CA THR A 109 18.58 -0.69 -29.01
C THR A 109 19.56 -1.54 -28.18
N PHE A 110 19.71 -2.83 -28.49
CA PHE A 110 20.92 -3.57 -28.11
C PHE A 110 21.98 -3.24 -29.17
N ILE A 111 22.80 -2.21 -28.92
CA ILE A 111 24.01 -1.99 -29.71
C ILE A 111 25.06 -2.95 -29.13
N GLY A 112 25.46 -3.96 -29.91
CA GLY A 112 26.57 -4.81 -29.51
C GLY A 112 27.87 -4.00 -29.43
N GLN A 113 28.81 -4.41 -28.57
CA GLN A 113 30.12 -3.74 -28.42
C GLN A 113 30.88 -3.64 -29.75
N ASP A 114 30.58 -4.51 -30.73
CA ASP A 114 31.12 -4.51 -32.10
C ASP A 114 30.70 -3.28 -32.93
N ARG A 115 29.69 -2.53 -32.50
CA ARG A 115 29.10 -1.40 -33.24
C ARG A 115 29.11 -0.07 -32.50
N ILE A 116 29.77 -0.01 -31.34
CA ILE A 116 29.87 1.22 -30.52
C ILE A 116 31.28 1.79 -30.69
N VAL A 117 31.40 2.88 -31.45
CA VAL A 117 32.69 3.62 -31.61
C VAL A 117 32.87 4.64 -30.49
N TYR A 118 31.77 5.26 -30.05
CA TYR A 118 31.78 6.25 -28.97
C TYR A 118 30.80 5.79 -27.88
N SER A 119 31.29 5.70 -26.65
CA SER A 119 30.50 5.31 -25.46
C SER A 119 30.77 6.27 -24.31
N THR A 120 29.75 6.59 -23.52
CA THR A 120 29.92 7.39 -22.29
C THR A 120 30.70 6.66 -21.21
N ASP A 121 30.79 5.32 -21.28
CA ASP A 121 31.51 4.51 -20.29
C ASP A 121 33.04 4.51 -20.47
N LYS A 122 33.54 4.90 -21.66
CA LYS A 122 34.98 4.90 -21.99
C LYS A 122 35.56 6.30 -21.94
N ASP A 123 36.85 6.43 -21.64
CA ASP A 123 37.55 7.72 -21.67
C ASP A 123 37.84 8.19 -23.12
N PHE A 124 37.95 9.50 -23.34
CA PHE A 124 38.09 10.10 -24.68
C PHE A 124 39.33 9.60 -25.44
N ILE A 125 40.44 9.30 -24.73
CA ILE A 125 41.67 8.82 -25.35
C ILE A 125 41.47 7.40 -25.91
N GLU A 126 40.80 6.52 -25.15
CA GLU A 126 40.52 5.15 -25.59
C GLU A 126 39.57 5.15 -26.80
N GLN A 127 38.58 6.03 -26.80
CA GLN A 127 37.64 6.20 -27.91
C GLN A 127 38.30 6.70 -29.20
N ASP A 128 39.28 7.61 -29.11
CA ASP A 128 39.98 8.13 -30.30
C ASP A 128 40.88 7.07 -30.94
N TYR A 129 41.42 6.14 -30.15
CA TYR A 129 42.15 4.98 -30.65
C TYR A 129 41.21 3.97 -31.35
N ASP A 130 40.10 3.60 -30.72
CA ASP A 130 39.11 2.69 -31.29
C ASP A 130 38.53 3.23 -32.62
N ALA A 131 38.29 4.55 -32.70
CA ALA A 131 37.83 5.22 -33.92
C ALA A 131 38.85 5.15 -35.07
N ARG A 132 40.15 5.34 -34.77
CA ARG A 132 41.22 5.25 -35.78
C ARG A 132 41.46 3.83 -36.26
N ASP A 133 41.36 2.83 -35.38
CA ASP A 133 41.49 1.43 -35.77
C ASP A 133 40.32 1.00 -36.66
N TRP A 134 39.10 1.44 -36.31
CA TRP A 134 37.91 1.20 -37.13
C TRP A 134 38.06 1.80 -38.54
N GLU A 135 38.48 3.07 -38.64
CA GLU A 135 38.70 3.76 -39.91
C GLU A 135 39.76 3.05 -40.78
N ARG A 136 40.82 2.49 -40.15
CA ARG A 136 41.82 1.69 -40.86
C ARG A 136 41.20 0.43 -41.45
N ARG A 137 40.48 -0.36 -40.64
CA ARG A 137 39.82 -1.61 -41.10
C ARG A 137 38.79 -1.34 -42.20
N PHE A 138 38.08 -0.22 -42.12
CA PHE A 138 37.11 0.19 -43.13
C PHE A 138 37.78 0.39 -44.51
N ARG A 139 38.90 1.14 -44.55
CA ARG A 139 39.65 1.39 -45.78
C ARG A 139 40.34 0.15 -46.35
N GLU A 140 40.71 -0.80 -45.50
CA GLU A 140 41.30 -2.07 -45.94
C GLU A 140 40.25 -2.96 -46.63
N ASN A 141 39.04 -3.02 -46.08
CA ASN A 141 37.93 -3.76 -46.71
C ASN A 141 37.48 -3.11 -48.03
N GLU A 142 37.42 -1.77 -48.11
CA GLU A 142 37.04 -1.04 -49.34
C GLU A 142 38.04 -1.22 -50.50
N LYS A 143 39.31 -1.55 -50.20
CA LYS A 143 40.34 -1.86 -51.20
C LYS A 143 40.36 -3.33 -51.62
N SER A 144 39.63 -4.17 -50.91
CA SER A 144 39.63 -5.62 -51.09
C SER A 144 38.43 -6.14 -51.90
N GLU A 145 37.50 -5.24 -52.27
CA GLU A 145 36.47 -5.45 -53.32
C GLU A 145 36.92 -4.86 -54.65
#